data_AF-A0A3P6R833-F1
#
_entry.id   AF-A0A3P6R833-F1
#
_cell.length_a   1.000
_cell.length_b   1.000
_cell.length_c   1.000
_cell.angle_alpha   90.00
_cell.angle_beta   90.00
_cell.angle_gamma   90.00
#
_symmetry.space_group_name_H-M   'P 1'
#
loop_
_entity.id
_entity.type
_entity.pdbx_description
1 polymer ?
#
loop_
_entity_poly.entity_id
_entity_poly.type
_entity_poly.pdbx_seq_one_letter_code
_entity_poly.pdbx_strand_id
1 'polypeptide(L)'
;MTWDPSKYGGITTLHIPSDQIWRPDLVLYNNAAGDPDITVFTGALVAYDGSVLWQPPAIYKSFCPIDVTWFPYDSQSCEMKFGAWSYTGYYVDLKQLPQGQAVNGTDKYGQDVETMENGMDLSFFYR
;
A
#
# COMPACT_ATOMS: atom_id res chain seq x y z
N MET A 1 -12.53 -17.14 2.18
CA MET A 1 -11.83 -18.28 2.81
C MET A 1 -12.18 -18.25 4.29
N THR A 2 -13.16 -19.03 4.73
CA THR A 2 -13.65 -19.01 6.12
C THR A 2 -13.72 -20.43 6.66
N TRP A 3 -13.47 -20.64 7.94
CA TRP A 3 -13.64 -21.95 8.57
C TRP A 3 -14.14 -21.82 10.01
N ASP A 4 -14.65 -22.93 10.53
CA ASP A 4 -15.11 -23.05 11.91
C ASP A 4 -13.97 -23.64 12.77
N PRO A 5 -13.34 -22.87 13.67
CA PRO A 5 -12.22 -23.34 14.48
C PRO A 5 -12.53 -24.63 15.25
N SER A 6 -13.79 -24.85 15.66
CA SER A 6 -14.18 -26.04 16.42
C SER A 6 -14.00 -27.35 15.65
N LYS A 7 -14.09 -27.30 14.31
CA LYS A 7 -13.89 -28.46 13.43
C LYS A 7 -12.43 -28.73 13.08
N TYR A 8 -11.54 -27.79 13.40
CA TYR A 8 -10.12 -27.83 13.02
C TYR A 8 -9.20 -27.63 14.23
N GLY A 9 -9.57 -28.19 15.38
CA GLY A 9 -8.70 -28.21 16.57
C GLY A 9 -8.43 -26.84 17.20
N GLY A 10 -9.33 -25.87 17.01
CA GLY A 10 -9.20 -24.53 17.56
C GLY A 10 -8.28 -23.59 16.77
N ILE A 11 -7.88 -23.97 15.55
CA ILE A 11 -7.05 -23.11 14.70
C ILE A 11 -7.84 -21.86 14.31
N THR A 12 -7.32 -20.68 14.65
CA THR A 12 -7.93 -19.38 14.35
C THR A 12 -7.20 -18.60 13.26
N THR A 13 -5.93 -18.91 13.00
CA THR A 13 -5.10 -18.24 12.00
C THR A 13 -4.18 -19.21 11.29
N LEU A 14 -3.84 -18.91 10.03
CA LEU A 14 -2.95 -19.69 9.19
C LEU A 14 -2.00 -18.77 8.42
N HIS A 15 -0.76 -19.19 8.25
CA HIS A 15 0.17 -18.56 7.31
C HIS A 15 0.07 -19.25 5.96
N ILE A 16 -0.36 -18.50 4.94
CA ILE A 16 -0.53 -19.01 3.58
C ILE A 16 0.37 -18.18 2.64
N PRO A 17 1.16 -18.80 1.75
CA PRO A 17 1.90 -18.07 0.72
C PRO A 17 0.98 -17.14 -0.08
N SER A 18 1.37 -15.87 -0.26
CA SER A 18 0.55 -14.85 -0.91
C SER A 18 0.29 -15.08 -2.41
N ASP A 19 0.95 -16.04 -3.03
CA ASP A 19 0.72 -16.51 -4.40
C ASP A 19 -0.39 -17.58 -4.51
N GLN A 20 -0.79 -18.18 -3.38
CA GLN A 20 -1.87 -19.18 -3.33
C GLN A 20 -3.24 -18.57 -3.04
N ILE A 21 -3.30 -17.27 -2.78
CA ILE A 21 -4.53 -16.54 -2.47
C ILE A 21 -4.65 -15.33 -3.38
N TRP A 22 -5.89 -14.87 -3.58
CA TRP A 22 -6.11 -13.61 -4.28
C TRP A 22 -5.49 -12.45 -3.47
N ARG A 23 -4.76 -11.59 -4.17
CA ARG A 23 -4.23 -10.32 -3.65
C ARG A 23 -4.57 -9.19 -4.61
N PRO A 24 -4.81 -7.97 -4.12
CA PRO A 24 -4.96 -6.82 -4.99
C PRO A 24 -3.65 -6.52 -5.71
N ASP A 25 -3.75 -6.03 -6.94
CA ASP A 25 -2.63 -5.59 -7.77
C ASP A 25 -2.29 -4.12 -7.49
N LEU A 26 -1.78 -3.87 -6.29
CA LEU A 26 -1.36 -2.54 -5.86
C LEU A 26 -0.08 -2.13 -6.60
N VAL A 27 -0.14 -0.99 -7.29
CA VAL A 27 0.99 -0.45 -8.06
C VAL A 27 1.30 1.00 -7.69
N LEU A 28 2.56 1.39 -7.85
CA LEU A 28 3.00 2.78 -7.81
C LEU A 28 2.85 3.44 -9.19
N TYR A 29 1.88 4.34 -9.33
CA TYR A 29 1.58 5.01 -10.60
C TYR A 29 2.66 5.99 -11.06
N ASN A 30 3.28 6.71 -10.13
CA ASN A 30 4.38 7.61 -10.44
C ASN A 30 5.74 6.93 -10.24
N ASN A 31 5.88 5.69 -10.70
CA ASN A 31 7.16 4.97 -10.70
C ASN A 31 8.16 5.64 -11.67
N ALA A 32 9.40 5.84 -11.21
CA ALA A 32 10.50 6.35 -12.01
C ALA A 32 11.45 5.24 -12.51
N ALA A 33 11.56 4.14 -11.77
CA ALA A 33 12.43 3.02 -12.11
C ALA A 33 12.07 1.74 -11.31
N GLY A 34 12.48 0.59 -11.84
CA GLY A 34 12.23 -0.71 -11.22
C GLY A 34 10.79 -1.18 -11.41
N ASP A 35 10.40 -2.18 -10.62
CA ASP A 35 9.06 -2.76 -10.70
C ASP A 35 8.04 -1.84 -9.99
N PRO A 36 6.90 -1.53 -10.63
CA PRO A 36 5.85 -0.73 -10.00
C PRO A 36 4.98 -1.55 -9.05
N ASP A 37 5.05 -2.87 -9.11
CA ASP A 37 4.30 -3.81 -8.27
C ASP A 37 5.16 -4.43 -7.16
N ILE A 38 4.52 -5.22 -6.30
CA ILE A 38 5.19 -5.95 -5.22
C ILE A 38 5.72 -7.27 -5.76
N THR A 39 7.05 -7.38 -5.87
CA THR A 39 7.72 -8.56 -6.45
C THR A 39 8.09 -9.65 -5.44
N VAL A 40 8.01 -9.37 -4.13
CA VAL A 40 8.36 -10.33 -3.07
C VAL A 40 7.15 -11.13 -2.63
N PHE A 41 7.23 -12.45 -2.79
CA PHE A 41 6.21 -13.39 -2.33
C PHE A 41 6.43 -13.73 -0.85
N THR A 42 5.78 -12.99 0.04
CA THR A 42 5.74 -13.29 1.48
C THR A 42 4.53 -14.13 1.85
N GLY A 43 4.53 -14.72 3.04
CA GLY A 43 3.31 -15.31 3.62
C GLY A 43 2.32 -14.22 4.06
N ALA A 44 1.04 -14.48 3.85
CA ALA A 44 -0.07 -13.73 4.42
C ALA A 44 -0.65 -14.48 5.63
N LEU A 45 -1.08 -13.72 6.64
CA LEU A 45 -1.82 -14.26 7.78
C LEU A 45 -3.31 -14.22 7.43
N VAL A 46 -3.94 -15.40 7.34
CA VAL A 46 -5.37 -15.55 7.09
C VAL A 46 -6.05 -15.97 8.39
N ALA A 47 -7.09 -15.25 8.81
CA ALA A 47 -7.87 -15.59 9.99
C ALA A 47 -9.15 -16.36 9.61
N TYR A 48 -9.74 -17.04 10.60
CA TYR A 48 -10.89 -17.93 10.40
C TYR A 48 -12.15 -17.23 9.87
N ASP A 49 -12.28 -15.93 10.14
CA ASP A 49 -13.35 -15.05 9.65
C ASP A 49 -13.15 -14.60 8.20
N GLY A 50 -12.01 -14.96 7.60
CA GLY A 50 -11.64 -14.63 6.23
C GLY A 50 -10.91 -13.30 6.05
N SER A 51 -10.60 -12.60 7.15
CA SER A 51 -9.67 -11.47 7.09
C SER A 51 -8.26 -11.93 6.73
N VAL A 52 -7.56 -11.10 5.95
CA VAL A 52 -6.21 -11.38 5.46
C VAL A 52 -5.32 -10.19 5.79
N LEU A 53 -4.21 -10.45 6.50
CA LEU A 53 -3.15 -9.49 6.73
C LEU A 53 -1.93 -9.87 5.88
N TRP A 54 -1.57 -9.00 4.95
CA TRP A 54 -0.41 -9.18 4.08
C TRP A 54 0.45 -7.92 4.11
N GLN A 55 1.71 -8.08 4.55
CA GLN A 55 2.65 -6.98 4.77
C GLN A 55 4.00 -7.31 4.12
N PRO A 56 4.08 -7.27 2.78
CA PRO A 56 5.33 -7.54 2.07
C PRO A 56 6.30 -6.35 2.18
N PRO A 57 7.61 -6.58 2.22
CA PRO A 57 8.59 -5.52 1.99
C PRO A 57 8.57 -5.13 0.50
N ALA A 58 8.75 -3.84 0.21
CA ALA A 58 8.84 -3.32 -1.15
C ALA A 58 9.86 -2.18 -1.25
N ILE A 59 10.53 -2.08 -2.39
CA ILE A 59 11.42 -0.96 -2.72
C ILE A 59 10.78 -0.18 -3.87
N TYR A 60 10.24 0.98 -3.55
CA TYR A 60 9.61 1.86 -4.52
C TYR A 60 10.55 3.02 -4.90
N LYS A 61 10.60 3.33 -6.19
CA LYS A 61 11.33 4.48 -6.72
C LYS A 61 10.33 5.38 -7.41
N SER A 62 9.81 6.39 -6.70
CA SER A 62 8.86 7.34 -7.27
C SER A 62 9.57 8.46 -8.02
N PHE A 63 8.86 9.02 -9.00
CA PHE A 63 9.25 10.27 -9.63
C PHE A 63 8.86 11.42 -8.71
N CYS A 64 9.86 12.24 -8.36
CA CYS A 64 9.68 13.44 -7.55
C CYS A 64 10.33 14.64 -8.26
N PRO A 65 9.56 15.69 -8.61
CA PRO A 65 10.11 16.91 -9.17
C PRO A 65 10.87 17.68 -8.07
N ILE A 66 12.15 17.95 -8.31
CA ILE A 66 13.02 18.64 -7.35
C ILE A 66 13.00 20.15 -7.62
N ASP A 67 12.69 20.94 -6.60
CA ASP A 67 12.82 22.40 -6.63
C ASP A 67 14.18 22.84 -6.08
N VAL A 68 15.05 23.30 -6.97
CA VAL A 68 16.43 23.72 -6.63
C VAL A 68 16.57 25.22 -6.32
N THR A 69 15.46 25.94 -6.12
CA THR A 69 15.46 27.40 -5.90
C THR A 69 16.34 27.82 -4.71
N TRP A 70 16.38 27.01 -3.64
CA TRP A 70 17.08 27.32 -2.38
C TRP A 70 18.25 26.40 -2.06
N PHE A 71 18.79 25.70 -3.06
CA PHE A 71 19.90 24.76 -2.86
C PHE A 71 21.09 25.43 -2.13
N PRO A 72 21.70 24.79 -1.10
CA PRO A 72 21.47 23.44 -0.58
C PRO A 72 20.50 23.35 0.62
N TYR A 73 19.71 24.41 0.89
CA TYR A 73 18.76 24.51 2.00
C TYR A 73 17.30 24.38 1.53
N ASP A 74 17.10 23.66 0.43
CA ASP A 74 15.81 23.37 -0.16
C ASP A 74 15.01 22.36 0.68
N SER A 75 13.69 22.44 0.56
CA SER A 75 12.75 21.48 1.13
C SER A 75 12.01 20.80 -0.03
N GLN A 76 11.96 19.48 0.00
CA GLN A 76 11.36 18.68 -1.07
C GLN A 76 10.09 17.99 -0.56
N SER A 77 9.01 18.10 -1.34
CA SER A 77 7.76 17.38 -1.12
C SER A 77 7.59 16.36 -2.23
N CYS A 78 7.71 15.07 -1.89
CA CYS A 78 7.61 13.97 -2.83
C CYS A 78 6.37 13.13 -2.55
N GLU A 79 5.57 12.88 -3.58
CA GLU A 79 4.35 12.09 -3.49
C GLU A 79 4.57 10.65 -3.98
N MET A 80 3.81 9.70 -3.43
CA MET A 80 3.71 8.34 -3.94
C MET A 80 2.24 8.02 -4.20
N LYS A 81 1.86 7.83 -5.47
CA LYS A 81 0.49 7.53 -5.87
C LYS A 81 0.32 6.02 -6.00
N PHE A 82 -0.39 5.42 -5.05
CA PHE A 82 -0.75 4.00 -5.07
C PHE A 82 -2.17 3.79 -5.59
N GLY A 83 -2.39 2.68 -6.28
CA GLY A 83 -3.73 2.26 -6.68
C GLY A 83 -3.75 0.84 -7.22
N ALA A 84 -4.95 0.27 -7.36
CA ALA A 84 -5.12 -0.98 -8.09
C ALA A 84 -4.91 -0.71 -9.60
N TRP A 85 -4.29 -1.66 -10.31
CA TRP A 85 -4.05 -1.51 -11.75
C TRP A 85 -5.23 -2.01 -12.58
N SER A 86 -5.74 -3.20 -12.25
CA SER A 86 -6.77 -3.90 -13.03
C SER A 86 -8.19 -3.61 -12.54
N TYR A 87 -8.35 -3.05 -11.34
CA TYR A 87 -9.64 -2.83 -10.71
C TYR A 87 -9.95 -1.34 -10.55
N THR A 88 -11.19 -0.97 -10.85
CA THR A 88 -11.73 0.36 -10.50
C THR A 88 -12.18 0.40 -9.04
N GLY A 89 -12.40 1.60 -8.49
CA GLY A 89 -12.96 1.81 -7.15
C GLY A 89 -14.29 1.10 -6.86
N TYR A 90 -15.07 0.73 -7.89
CA TYR A 90 -16.29 -0.07 -7.73
C TYR A 90 -16.04 -1.52 -7.31
N TYR A 91 -14.86 -2.07 -7.61
CA TYR A 91 -14.50 -3.45 -7.29
C TYR A 91 -13.55 -3.53 -6.10
N VAL A 92 -12.61 -2.59 -6.02
CA VAL A 92 -11.61 -2.52 -4.94
C VAL A 92 -11.59 -1.10 -4.41
N ASP A 93 -12.08 -0.91 -3.19
CA ASP A 93 -11.99 0.35 -2.45
C ASP A 93 -10.74 0.32 -1.58
N LEU A 94 -9.76 1.17 -1.90
CA LEU A 94 -8.52 1.29 -1.13
C LEU A 94 -8.70 2.34 -0.04
N LYS A 95 -8.38 1.95 1.20
CA LYS A 95 -8.45 2.82 2.38
C LYS A 95 -7.12 2.88 3.09
N GLN A 96 -6.75 4.07 3.52
CA GLN A 96 -5.55 4.27 4.32
C GLN A 96 -5.78 3.88 5.79
N LEU A 97 -4.71 3.41 6.43
CA LEU A 97 -4.68 3.06 7.85
C LEU A 97 -3.62 3.92 8.57
N PRO A 98 -3.90 4.46 9.76
CA PRO A 98 -5.16 4.36 10.50
C PRO A 98 -6.27 5.24 9.88
N GLN A 99 -7.52 4.77 9.97
CA GLN A 99 -8.67 5.51 9.45
C GLN A 99 -8.84 6.85 10.19
N GLY A 100 -9.20 7.91 9.45
CA GLY A 100 -9.45 9.25 10.00
C GLY A 100 -8.27 10.21 10.00
N GLN A 101 -7.09 9.79 9.52
CA GLN A 101 -5.94 10.68 9.27
C GLN A 101 -5.80 11.10 7.81
N ALA A 102 -6.45 10.40 6.89
CA ALA A 102 -6.47 10.75 5.48
C ALA A 102 -7.43 11.92 5.23
N VAL A 103 -7.01 12.83 4.35
CA VAL A 103 -7.80 13.96 3.88
C VAL A 103 -8.30 13.64 2.47
N ASN A 104 -9.60 13.82 2.25
CA ASN A 104 -10.20 13.69 0.92
C ASN A 104 -9.87 14.93 0.08
N GLY A 105 -9.45 14.70 -1.16
CA GLY A 105 -9.20 15.74 -2.13
C GLY A 105 -9.50 15.28 -3.54
N THR A 106 -9.19 16.14 -4.50
CA THR A 106 -9.34 15.86 -5.93
C THR A 106 -7.99 16.11 -6.61
N ASP A 107 -7.54 15.17 -7.43
CA ASP A 107 -6.29 15.35 -8.17
C ASP A 107 -6.46 16.30 -9.38
N LYS A 108 -5.35 16.62 -10.04
CA LYS A 108 -5.32 17.50 -11.23
C LYS A 108 -6.16 17.00 -12.42
N TYR A 109 -6.62 15.74 -12.38
CA TYR A 109 -7.46 15.13 -13.39
C TYR A 109 -8.93 15.02 -12.96
N GLY A 110 -9.30 15.55 -11.79
CA GLY A 110 -10.67 15.48 -11.28
C GLY A 110 -11.01 14.17 -10.58
N GLN A 111 -10.01 13.35 -10.22
CA GLN A 111 -10.25 12.08 -9.52
C GLN A 111 -10.23 12.27 -8.01
N ASP A 112 -11.16 11.62 -7.30
CA ASP A 112 -11.16 11.58 -5.84
C ASP A 112 -9.92 10.84 -5.34
N VAL A 113 -9.18 11.46 -4.43
CA VAL A 113 -7.96 10.92 -3.83
C VAL A 113 -7.98 11.09 -2.32
N GLU A 114 -7.48 10.09 -1.61
CA GLU A 114 -7.21 10.16 -0.17
C GLU A 114 -5.70 10.40 0.03
N THR A 115 -5.35 11.50 0.69
CA THR A 115 -3.95 11.90 0.94
C THR A 115 -3.65 11.86 2.43
N MET A 116 -2.51 11.29 2.80
CA MET A 116 -1.94 11.37 4.15
C MET A 116 -0.87 12.46 4.21
N GLU A 117 -1.13 13.53 4.97
CA GLU A 117 -0.16 14.63 5.15
C GLU A 117 1.09 14.18 5.92
N ASN A 118 0.91 13.35 6.95
CA ASN A 118 2.01 12.71 7.67
C ASN A 118 2.18 11.29 7.14
N GLY A 119 3.09 11.13 6.18
CA GLY A 119 3.41 9.84 5.56
C GLY A 119 4.35 8.97 6.39
N MET A 120 4.99 8.00 5.72
CA MET A 120 6.03 7.17 6.33
C MET A 120 7.25 8.02 6.67
N ASP A 121 7.55 8.17 7.97
CA ASP A 121 8.79 8.78 8.42
C ASP A 121 9.98 7.86 8.12
N LEU A 122 10.74 8.20 7.07
CA LEU A 122 11.95 7.48 6.66
C LEU A 122 13.20 7.99 7.38
N SER A 123 13.10 9.01 8.25
CA SER A 123 14.26 9.55 8.96
C SER A 123 14.94 8.51 9.86
N PHE A 124 14.22 7.46 10.27
CA PHE A 124 14.77 6.30 10.97
C PHE A 124 15.74 5.47 10.13
N PHE A 125 15.57 5.38 8.80
CA PHE A 125 16.43 4.56 7.93
C PHE A 125 17.79 5.19 7.61
N TYR A 126 17.95 6.50 7.84
CA TYR A 126 19.18 7.24 7.54
C TYR A 126 20.00 7.59 8.79
N ARG A 127 19.73 6.94 9.92
CA ARG A 127 20.52 7.06 11.17
C ARG A 127 21.45 5.88 11.39
#